data_AF-A0A521TM32-F1
#
_entry.id   AF-A0A521TM32-F1
#
_cell.length_a   1.000
_cell.length_b   1.000
_cell.length_c   1.000
_cell.angle_alpha   90.00
_cell.angle_beta   90.00
_cell.angle_gamma   90.00
#
_symmetry.space_group_name_H-M   'P 1'
#
loop_
_entity.id
_entity.type
_entity.pdbx_description
1 polymer ?
#
loop_
_entity_poly.entity_id
_entity_poly.type
_entity_poly.pdbx_seq_one_letter_code
_entity_poly.pdbx_strand_id
1 'polypeptide(L)'
;MATGPIITRRAALGLLATGSAALLAACGGISQEQFDAAQKQLGAEQEKTKALQQQLSAAQAKEAGKQPILGAVPNAPPRATAVPPKPGTTPPAPPKPPAPEVREVTFYVDTVTAGAGESKFNVDADRYCVINSTFRRGMHIVWRMYAWDNTGKELQEADVDTALLKLPHGEEAKFRYGRHGATDDAPWFWTAAWDVPMQFPLGVLAFTIDVSTKNGKKGSFKQIPVSAPERGIESRLQIIE
;
A
#
# COMPACT_ATOMS: atom_id res chain seq x y z
N MET A 1 -7.85 20.00 43.71
CA MET A 1 -6.99 21.20 43.54
C MET A 1 -5.59 20.74 43.22
N ALA A 2 -5.15 20.91 41.97
CA ALA A 2 -3.75 20.99 41.53
C ALA A 2 -3.78 21.19 40.00
N THR A 3 -3.74 22.44 39.58
CA THR A 3 -3.62 22.90 38.19
C THR A 3 -2.15 22.90 37.79
N GLY A 4 -1.77 22.09 36.79
CA GLY A 4 -0.44 22.09 36.17
C GLY A 4 -0.47 22.76 34.77
N PRO A 5 0.65 23.36 34.30
CA PRO A 5 0.63 24.26 33.14
C PRO A 5 0.65 23.51 31.81
N ILE A 6 -0.14 24.01 30.86
CA ILE A 6 -0.15 23.62 29.45
C ILE A 6 1.01 24.34 28.74
N ILE A 7 2.00 23.58 28.28
CA ILE A 7 3.11 24.10 27.46
C ILE A 7 2.67 24.06 25.99
N THR A 8 2.24 25.21 25.48
CA THR A 8 1.91 25.41 24.06
C THR A 8 3.20 25.66 23.27
N ARG A 9 3.68 24.67 22.50
CA ARG A 9 4.76 24.89 21.53
C ARG A 9 4.22 25.65 20.31
N ARG A 10 4.43 26.97 20.27
CA ARG A 10 4.36 27.76 19.04
C ARG A 10 5.62 27.46 18.21
N ALA A 11 5.45 26.79 17.08
CA ALA A 11 6.47 26.77 16.04
C ALA A 11 6.38 28.10 15.28
N ALA A 12 7.36 28.97 15.55
CA ALA A 12 7.67 30.10 14.71
C ALA A 12 8.36 29.59 13.44
N LEU A 13 7.78 29.85 12.27
CA LEU A 13 8.51 29.86 11.01
C LEU A 13 8.19 31.18 10.32
N GLY A 14 8.90 32.22 10.74
CA GLY A 14 9.12 33.39 9.91
C GLY A 14 10.28 33.07 8.98
N LEU A 15 10.04 33.12 7.67
CA LEU A 15 11.09 33.30 6.69
C LEU A 15 10.65 34.37 5.69
N LEU A 16 11.16 35.57 5.94
CA LEU A 16 11.67 36.55 4.99
C LEU A 16 11.21 36.41 3.53
N ALA A 17 10.34 37.32 3.11
CA ALA A 17 10.29 37.81 1.73
C ALA A 17 10.26 39.35 1.75
N THR A 18 11.31 39.93 2.33
CA THR A 18 11.67 41.33 2.11
C THR A 18 12.95 41.36 1.29
N GLY A 19 12.89 41.94 0.10
CA GLY A 19 14.02 42.12 -0.82
C GLY A 19 13.69 41.55 -2.21
N SER A 20 13.88 42.23 -3.33
CA SER A 20 14.57 43.50 -3.58
C SER A 20 14.05 44.01 -4.94
N ALA A 21 13.40 45.17 -4.96
CA ALA A 21 13.04 45.85 -6.19
C ALA A 21 14.20 46.76 -6.63
N ALA A 22 15.33 46.17 -7.03
CA ALA A 22 16.40 46.87 -7.75
C ALA A 22 17.46 45.86 -8.22
N LEU A 23 17.30 45.33 -9.43
CA LEU A 23 18.37 45.08 -10.41
C LEU A 23 17.74 44.28 -11.57
N LEU A 24 17.54 44.93 -12.72
CA LEU A 24 17.64 44.36 -14.08
C LEU A 24 17.33 45.46 -15.09
N ALA A 25 18.33 46.30 -15.34
CA ALA A 25 18.41 47.16 -16.52
C ALA A 25 19.32 46.46 -17.54
N ALA A 26 18.79 45.45 -18.22
CA ALA A 26 19.27 44.94 -19.51
C ALA A 26 18.29 43.83 -19.93
N CYS A 27 17.71 43.96 -21.13
CA CYS A 27 16.67 43.11 -21.74
C CYS A 27 15.22 43.45 -21.34
N GLY A 28 14.55 44.26 -22.17
CA GLY A 28 13.09 44.38 -22.26
C GLY A 28 12.34 44.59 -20.94
N GLY A 29 12.46 45.79 -20.35
CA GLY A 29 11.77 46.13 -19.10
C GLY A 29 10.25 46.04 -19.22
N ILE A 30 9.63 45.26 -18.33
CA ILE A 30 8.18 45.17 -18.18
C ILE A 30 7.67 46.56 -17.80
N SER A 31 6.69 47.09 -18.54
CA SER A 31 6.12 48.40 -18.22
C SER A 31 5.30 48.34 -16.92
N GLN A 32 5.13 49.47 -16.24
CA GLN A 32 4.27 49.57 -15.05
C GLN A 32 2.85 49.04 -15.34
N GLU A 33 2.33 49.31 -16.54
CA GLU A 33 1.04 48.80 -17.01
C GLU A 33 0.99 47.27 -17.12
N GLN A 34 2.09 46.64 -17.57
CA GLN A 34 2.19 45.17 -17.61
C GLN A 34 2.28 44.57 -16.21
N PHE A 35 2.92 45.26 -15.26
CA PHE A 35 2.95 44.84 -13.85
C PHE A 35 1.56 44.92 -13.21
N ASP A 36 0.85 46.04 -13.40
CA ASP A 36 -0.51 46.24 -12.87
C ASP A 36 -1.49 45.23 -13.49
N ALA A 37 -1.35 44.93 -14.78
CA ALA A 37 -2.12 43.90 -15.47
C ALA A 37 -1.84 42.49 -14.90
N ALA A 38 -0.58 42.14 -14.65
CA ALA A 38 -0.20 40.87 -14.05
C ALA A 38 -0.74 40.74 -12.61
N GLN A 39 -0.70 41.81 -11.83
CA GLN A 39 -1.23 41.82 -10.46
C GLN A 39 -2.75 41.63 -10.44
N LYS A 40 -3.47 42.21 -11.41
CA LYS A 40 -4.91 42.02 -11.59
C LYS A 40 -5.25 40.58 -12.04
N GLN A 41 -4.44 39.99 -12.92
CA GLN A 41 -4.60 38.59 -13.32
C GLN A 41 -4.37 37.63 -12.16
N LEU A 42 -3.34 37.87 -11.35
CA LEU A 42 -3.04 37.06 -10.17
C LEU A 42 -4.19 37.10 -9.15
N GLY A 43 -4.77 38.28 -8.91
CA GLY A 43 -5.94 38.42 -8.04
C GLY A 43 -7.16 37.63 -8.55
N ALA A 44 -7.40 37.65 -9.86
CA ALA A 44 -8.49 36.87 -10.47
C ALA A 44 -8.24 35.35 -10.40
N GLU A 45 -7.00 34.89 -10.56
CA GLU A 45 -6.63 33.48 -10.39
C GLU A 45 -6.73 33.02 -8.93
N GLN A 46 -6.37 33.87 -7.97
CA GLN A 46 -6.51 33.58 -6.55
C GLN A 46 -7.98 33.40 -6.17
N GLU A 47 -8.88 34.26 -6.66
CA GLU A 47 -10.32 34.12 -6.45
C GLU A 47 -10.87 32.85 -7.15
N LYS A 48 -10.41 32.53 -8.35
CA LYS A 48 -10.78 31.28 -9.05
C LYS A 48 -10.34 30.05 -8.26
N THR A 49 -9.13 30.08 -7.69
CA THR A 49 -8.58 28.98 -6.87
C THR A 49 -9.38 28.82 -5.59
N LYS A 50 -9.74 29.93 -4.93
CA LYS A 50 -10.57 29.91 -3.73
C LYS A 50 -11.98 29.38 -4.01
N ALA A 51 -12.57 29.75 -5.14
CA ALA A 51 -13.85 29.22 -5.59
C ALA A 51 -13.78 27.72 -5.89
N LEU A 52 -12.71 27.24 -6.54
CA LEU A 52 -12.50 25.81 -6.79
C LEU A 52 -12.32 25.04 -5.47
N GLN A 53 -11.55 25.59 -4.53
CA GLN A 53 -11.34 25.00 -3.22
C GLN A 53 -12.64 24.90 -2.42
N GLN A 54 -13.51 25.92 -2.51
CA GLN A 54 -14.85 25.89 -1.91
C GLN A 54 -15.78 24.88 -2.61
N GLN A 55 -15.69 24.73 -3.93
CA GLN A 55 -16.45 23.70 -4.65
C GLN A 55 -15.99 22.29 -4.29
N LEU A 56 -14.67 22.07 -4.16
CA LEU A 56 -14.10 20.80 -3.73
C LEU A 56 -14.49 20.47 -2.29
N SER A 57 -14.43 21.44 -1.37
CA SER A 57 -14.83 21.21 0.02
C SER A 57 -16.34 20.97 0.16
N ALA A 58 -17.16 21.64 -0.64
CA ALA A 58 -18.60 21.38 -0.71
C ALA A 58 -18.93 20.01 -1.33
N ALA A 59 -18.17 19.58 -2.34
CA ALA A 59 -18.29 18.24 -2.92
C ALA A 59 -17.86 17.15 -1.93
N GLN A 60 -16.73 17.35 -1.24
CA GLN A 60 -16.25 16.46 -0.18
C GLN A 60 -17.22 16.39 1.01
N ALA A 61 -17.85 17.50 1.39
CA ALA A 61 -18.88 17.52 2.43
C ALA A 61 -20.16 16.77 2.01
N LYS A 62 -20.52 16.80 0.72
CA LYS A 62 -21.62 15.98 0.16
C LYS A 62 -21.28 14.50 0.09
N GLU A 63 -20.00 14.14 -0.01
CA GLU A 63 -19.52 12.75 -0.03
C GLU A 63 -19.19 12.20 1.37
N ALA A 64 -18.97 13.06 2.37
CA ALA A 64 -18.61 12.68 3.74
C ALA A 64 -19.66 11.81 4.47
N GLY A 65 -20.90 11.73 3.96
CA GLY A 65 -21.95 10.81 4.43
C GLY A 65 -21.97 9.45 3.73
N LYS A 66 -21.09 9.22 2.74
CA LYS A 66 -21.01 8.00 1.93
C LYS A 66 -19.59 7.43 1.94
N GLN A 67 -18.94 7.36 3.10
CA GLN A 67 -17.79 6.47 3.23
C GLN A 67 -18.34 5.04 3.05
N PRO A 68 -18.00 4.29 1.98
CA PRO A 68 -18.20 2.86 2.03
C PRO A 68 -17.24 2.37 3.12
N ILE A 69 -17.78 2.04 4.28
CA ILE A 69 -17.18 0.97 5.08
C ILE A 69 -17.04 -0.17 4.07
N LEU A 70 -15.80 -0.58 3.76
CA LEU A 70 -15.48 -1.59 2.75
C LEU A 70 -16.48 -2.76 2.89
N GLY A 71 -17.46 -2.84 1.98
CA GLY A 71 -18.47 -3.89 1.92
C GLY A 71 -19.82 -3.68 2.64
N ALA A 72 -20.08 -2.58 3.35
CA ALA A 72 -21.39 -2.37 3.98
C ALA A 72 -22.33 -1.58 3.08
N VAL A 73 -23.23 -2.27 2.37
CA VAL A 73 -24.37 -1.63 1.68
C VAL A 73 -25.46 -1.36 2.74
N PRO A 74 -25.79 -0.09 3.06
CA PRO A 74 -26.90 0.22 3.94
C PRO A 74 -28.19 -0.34 3.35
N ASN A 75 -28.98 -1.07 4.14
CA ASN A 75 -30.24 -1.70 3.72
C ASN A 75 -30.11 -2.81 2.67
N ALA A 76 -28.99 -3.54 2.64
CA ALA A 76 -28.97 -4.81 1.92
C ALA A 76 -30.09 -5.72 2.46
N PRO A 77 -30.95 -6.30 1.60
CA PRO A 77 -31.94 -7.26 2.07
C PRO A 77 -31.22 -8.41 2.78
N PRO A 78 -31.83 -9.00 3.83
CA PRO A 78 -31.24 -10.14 4.52
C PRO A 78 -30.80 -11.18 3.50
N ARG A 79 -29.53 -11.54 3.52
CA ARG A 79 -29.03 -12.63 2.68
C ARG A 79 -29.89 -13.85 2.99
N ALA A 80 -30.45 -14.49 1.97
CA ALA A 80 -31.20 -15.72 2.13
C ALA A 80 -30.35 -16.68 2.98
N THR A 81 -30.89 -17.08 4.13
CA THR A 81 -30.26 -18.09 4.96
C THR A 81 -30.17 -19.38 4.14
N ALA A 82 -29.02 -20.03 4.17
CA ALA A 82 -28.87 -21.32 3.52
C ALA A 82 -29.98 -22.24 4.05
N VAL A 83 -30.75 -22.83 3.13
CA VAL A 83 -31.78 -23.80 3.51
C VAL A 83 -31.08 -24.90 4.31
N PRO A 84 -31.53 -25.20 5.54
CA PRO A 84 -30.91 -26.25 6.34
C PRO A 84 -30.90 -27.56 5.53
N PRO A 85 -29.79 -28.31 5.57
CA PRO A 85 -29.69 -29.57 4.86
C PRO A 85 -30.84 -30.48 5.28
N LYS A 86 -31.35 -31.26 4.31
CA LYS A 86 -32.49 -32.14 4.52
C LYS A 86 -32.19 -33.08 5.70
N PRO A 87 -33.11 -33.27 6.65
CA PRO A 87 -32.92 -34.22 7.75
C PRO A 87 -32.51 -35.60 7.19
N GLY A 88 -31.39 -36.15 7.67
CA GLY A 88 -30.84 -37.43 7.23
C GLY A 88 -29.73 -37.38 6.17
N THR A 89 -29.37 -36.19 5.64
CA THR A 89 -28.14 -36.07 4.83
C THR A 89 -26.97 -35.75 5.73
N THR A 90 -26.13 -36.74 6.04
CA THR A 90 -24.83 -36.50 6.65
C THR A 90 -23.92 -35.86 5.60
N PRO A 91 -23.38 -34.65 5.81
CA PRO A 91 -22.36 -34.11 4.92
C PRO A 91 -21.21 -35.11 4.80
N PRO A 92 -20.59 -35.25 3.61
CA PRO A 92 -19.40 -36.08 3.49
C PRO A 92 -18.36 -35.60 4.51
N ALA A 93 -17.68 -36.56 5.15
CA ALA A 93 -16.63 -36.24 6.10
C ALA A 93 -15.62 -35.29 5.43
N PRO A 94 -15.16 -34.22 6.11
CA PRO A 94 -14.13 -33.35 5.56
C PRO A 94 -12.93 -34.20 5.14
N PRO A 95 -12.29 -33.89 4.00
CA PRO A 95 -11.07 -34.58 3.62
C PRO A 95 -10.08 -34.46 4.78
N LYS A 96 -9.45 -35.59 5.15
CA LYS A 96 -8.42 -35.62 6.20
C LYS A 96 -7.33 -34.62 5.81
N PRO A 97 -7.00 -33.63 6.68
CA PRO A 97 -5.91 -32.72 6.39
C PRO A 97 -4.62 -33.51 6.09
N PRO A 98 -3.81 -33.08 5.12
CA PRO A 98 -2.50 -33.69 4.91
C PRO A 98 -1.70 -33.63 6.22
N ALA A 99 -0.85 -34.64 6.44
CA ALA A 99 0.02 -34.66 7.61
C ALA A 99 0.89 -33.39 7.62
N PRO A 100 1.12 -32.76 8.78
CA PRO A 100 1.95 -31.57 8.86
C PRO A 100 3.36 -31.90 8.40
N GLU A 101 3.79 -31.23 7.33
CA GLU A 101 5.17 -31.26 6.88
C GLU A 101 6.05 -30.51 7.89
N VAL A 102 7.14 -31.12 8.35
CA VAL A 102 8.09 -30.45 9.24
C VAL A 102 8.87 -29.43 8.41
N ARG A 103 8.55 -28.14 8.58
CA ARG A 103 9.24 -27.05 7.90
C ARG A 103 10.39 -26.52 8.76
N GLU A 104 11.58 -26.40 8.18
CA GLU A 104 12.74 -25.83 8.88
C GLU A 104 12.63 -24.32 9.06
N VAL A 105 11.89 -23.67 8.16
CA VAL A 105 11.59 -22.23 8.19
C VAL A 105 10.09 -22.03 8.00
N THR A 106 9.51 -21.21 8.88
CA THR A 106 8.10 -20.79 8.85
C THR A 106 8.02 -19.32 8.43
N PHE A 107 6.95 -18.96 7.72
CA PHE A 107 6.79 -17.65 7.11
C PHE A 107 5.46 -17.02 7.48
N TYR A 108 5.47 -15.71 7.69
CA TYR A 108 4.32 -14.83 7.50
C TYR A 108 4.63 -13.94 6.30
N VAL A 109 3.71 -13.88 5.33
CA VAL A 109 3.89 -13.10 4.10
C VAL A 109 2.60 -12.36 3.82
N ASP A 110 2.72 -11.06 3.56
CA ASP A 110 1.65 -10.26 3.00
C ASP A 110 2.17 -9.39 1.84
N THR A 111 1.23 -8.84 1.07
CA THR A 111 1.51 -7.85 0.05
C THR A 111 0.83 -6.54 0.40
N VAL A 112 1.53 -5.44 0.17
CA VAL A 112 1.03 -4.09 0.38
C VAL A 112 1.17 -3.25 -0.87
N THR A 113 0.34 -2.23 -0.94
CA THR A 113 0.53 -1.12 -1.87
C THR A 113 1.75 -0.28 -1.48
N ALA A 114 2.50 0.16 -2.49
CA ALA A 114 3.64 1.03 -2.35
C ALA A 114 3.29 2.47 -1.94
N GLY A 115 4.31 3.27 -1.61
CA GLY A 115 4.19 4.72 -1.44
C GLY A 115 4.00 5.46 -2.78
N ALA A 116 3.59 6.73 -2.71
CA ALA A 116 3.45 7.57 -3.88
C ALA A 116 4.78 7.76 -4.62
N GLY A 117 4.77 7.63 -5.95
CA GLY A 117 5.94 7.82 -6.81
C GLY A 117 6.95 6.67 -6.79
N GLU A 118 6.67 5.57 -6.08
CA GLU A 118 7.55 4.40 -6.06
C GLU A 118 7.43 3.56 -7.34
N SER A 119 6.30 3.66 -8.05
CA SER A 119 6.13 2.99 -9.34
C SER A 119 6.95 3.66 -10.44
N LYS A 120 7.72 2.86 -11.18
CA LYS A 120 8.42 3.33 -12.39
C LYS A 120 7.49 3.77 -13.52
N PHE A 121 6.21 3.38 -13.45
CA PHE A 121 5.17 3.74 -14.42
C PHE A 121 4.33 4.94 -13.97
N ASN A 122 4.65 5.54 -12.82
CA ASN A 122 3.91 6.65 -12.24
C ASN A 122 2.41 6.31 -12.03
N VAL A 123 2.14 5.07 -11.62
CA VAL A 123 0.81 4.59 -11.23
C VAL A 123 0.82 4.28 -9.75
N ASP A 124 0.18 5.16 -8.99
CA ASP A 124 0.07 5.07 -7.54
C ASP A 124 -1.15 4.27 -7.10
N ALA A 125 -1.09 3.70 -5.89
CA ALA A 125 -2.26 3.17 -5.21
C ALA A 125 -3.16 4.29 -4.67
N ASP A 126 -4.45 4.01 -4.50
CA ASP A 126 -5.38 4.92 -3.81
C ASP A 126 -5.05 5.08 -2.32
N ARG A 127 -4.47 4.03 -1.73
CA ARG A 127 -3.99 3.99 -0.34
C ARG A 127 -2.60 3.39 -0.31
N TYR A 128 -1.71 3.99 0.47
CA TYR A 128 -0.32 3.56 0.58
C TYR A 128 -0.10 2.64 1.79
N CYS A 129 0.81 1.69 1.67
CA CYS A 129 1.23 0.78 2.75
C CYS A 129 0.09 -0.05 3.36
N VAL A 130 -1.00 -0.27 2.62
CA VAL A 130 -2.12 -1.09 3.07
C VAL A 130 -2.01 -2.50 2.50
N ILE A 131 -2.35 -3.49 3.32
CA ILE A 131 -2.41 -4.88 2.86
C ILE A 131 -3.45 -4.97 1.74
N ASN A 132 -3.02 -5.51 0.61
CA ASN A 132 -3.84 -5.64 -0.58
C ASN A 132 -3.43 -6.89 -1.35
N SER A 133 -4.40 -7.58 -1.94
CA SER A 133 -4.19 -8.71 -2.84
C SER A 133 -4.53 -8.39 -4.29
N THR A 134 -4.98 -7.16 -4.59
CA THR A 134 -5.45 -6.78 -5.93
C THR A 134 -4.72 -5.55 -6.41
N PHE A 135 -3.96 -5.69 -7.48
CA PHE A 135 -3.10 -4.63 -8.02
C PHE A 135 -3.41 -4.37 -9.48
N ARG A 136 -3.24 -3.12 -9.92
CA ARG A 136 -3.40 -2.74 -11.33
C ARG A 136 -2.07 -2.84 -12.06
N ARG A 137 -2.14 -2.96 -13.39
CA ARG A 137 -0.95 -2.76 -14.23
C ARG A 137 -0.36 -1.36 -13.98
N GLY A 138 0.96 -1.28 -13.96
CA GLY A 138 1.69 -0.08 -13.59
C GLY A 138 1.92 0.08 -12.08
N MET A 139 1.16 -0.58 -11.20
CA MET A 139 1.36 -0.41 -9.75
C MET A 139 2.66 -1.05 -9.27
N HIS A 140 3.19 -0.54 -8.16
CA HIS A 140 4.31 -1.11 -7.43
C HIS A 140 3.79 -2.02 -6.30
N ILE A 141 4.11 -3.32 -6.39
CA ILE A 141 3.75 -4.32 -5.39
C ILE A 141 4.92 -4.49 -4.43
N VAL A 142 4.65 -4.46 -3.13
CA VAL A 142 5.65 -4.75 -2.10
C VAL A 142 5.23 -6.00 -1.34
N TRP A 143 6.10 -7.00 -1.31
CA TRP A 143 5.98 -8.16 -0.44
C TRP A 143 6.68 -7.85 0.88
N ARG A 144 5.99 -8.10 1.99
CA ARG A 144 6.59 -8.07 3.33
C ARG A 144 6.59 -9.48 3.88
N MET A 145 7.70 -9.84 4.52
CA MET A 145 7.87 -11.17 5.08
C MET A 145 8.55 -11.10 6.46
N TYR A 146 8.02 -11.92 7.36
CA TYR A 146 8.73 -12.38 8.54
C TYR A 146 9.01 -13.88 8.38
N ALA A 147 10.18 -14.31 8.82
CA ALA A 147 10.59 -15.70 8.75
C ALA A 147 11.15 -16.14 10.10
N TRP A 148 10.83 -17.35 10.53
CA TRP A 148 11.30 -17.94 11.78
C TRP A 148 11.88 -19.32 11.53
N ASP A 149 12.90 -19.69 12.29
CA ASP A 149 13.36 -21.08 12.30
C ASP A 149 12.43 -21.98 13.13
N ASN A 150 12.71 -23.28 13.12
CA ASN A 150 11.97 -24.27 13.90
C ASN A 150 12.05 -24.10 15.43
N THR A 151 12.87 -23.20 15.95
CA THR A 151 12.94 -22.84 17.38
C THR A 151 12.07 -21.64 17.74
N GLY A 152 11.49 -20.97 16.73
CA GLY A 152 10.74 -19.73 16.88
C GLY A 152 11.61 -18.48 16.88
N LYS A 153 12.92 -18.60 16.61
CA LYS A 153 13.80 -17.44 16.43
C LYS A 153 13.52 -16.79 15.09
N GLU A 154 13.30 -15.47 15.10
CA GLU A 154 13.18 -14.69 13.87
C GLU A 154 14.50 -14.68 13.10
N LEU A 155 14.41 -14.90 11.79
CA LEU A 155 15.53 -14.86 10.87
C LEU A 155 15.74 -13.43 10.40
N GLN A 156 16.85 -12.82 10.83
CA GLN A 156 17.25 -11.49 10.43
C GLN A 156 18.37 -11.56 9.38
N GLU A 157 18.85 -10.41 8.90
CA GLU A 157 19.92 -10.33 7.88
C GLU A 157 21.17 -11.14 8.25
N ALA A 158 21.51 -11.18 9.54
CA ALA A 158 22.67 -11.93 10.01
C ALA A 158 22.51 -13.45 9.82
N ASP A 159 21.29 -13.97 9.80
CA ASP A 159 20.98 -15.40 9.73
C ASP A 159 20.75 -15.92 8.31
N VAL A 160 20.35 -15.03 7.40
CA VAL A 160 19.91 -15.38 6.05
C VAL A 160 21.06 -15.21 5.06
N ASP A 161 21.27 -16.23 4.24
CA ASP A 161 22.21 -16.20 3.12
C ASP A 161 21.52 -15.66 1.87
N THR A 162 20.34 -16.20 1.54
CA THR A 162 19.53 -15.75 0.41
C THR A 162 18.05 -15.70 0.76
N ALA A 163 17.35 -14.67 0.27
CA ALA A 163 15.90 -14.55 0.30
C ALA A 163 15.42 -13.98 -1.03
N LEU A 164 14.69 -14.78 -1.81
CA LEU A 164 14.33 -14.48 -3.20
C LEU A 164 12.82 -14.61 -3.42
N LEU A 165 12.21 -13.57 -3.96
CA LEU A 165 10.90 -13.62 -4.59
C LEU A 165 11.07 -14.14 -6.02
N LYS A 166 10.30 -15.16 -6.39
CA LYS A 166 10.24 -15.72 -7.74
C LYS A 166 8.86 -15.50 -8.33
N LEU A 167 8.82 -14.83 -9.48
CA LEU A 167 7.62 -14.55 -10.25
C LEU A 167 7.44 -15.60 -11.36
N PRO A 168 6.22 -15.79 -11.88
CA PRO A 168 5.91 -16.93 -12.75
C PRO A 168 6.53 -16.80 -14.14
N HIS A 169 6.93 -15.58 -14.54
CA HIS A 169 7.65 -15.29 -15.78
C HIS A 169 9.18 -15.38 -15.65
N GLY A 170 9.70 -15.87 -14.52
CA GLY A 170 11.13 -16.11 -14.30
C GLY A 170 11.91 -14.90 -13.77
N GLU A 171 11.28 -13.74 -13.59
CA GLU A 171 11.90 -12.62 -12.90
C GLU A 171 12.01 -12.91 -11.40
N GLU A 172 13.11 -12.47 -10.80
CA GLU A 172 13.38 -12.62 -9.38
C GLU A 172 13.68 -11.27 -8.74
N ALA A 173 13.19 -11.07 -7.51
CA ALA A 173 13.52 -9.92 -6.69
C ALA A 173 14.16 -10.37 -5.38
N LYS A 174 15.30 -9.77 -5.02
CA LYS A 174 15.96 -10.02 -3.74
C LYS A 174 15.19 -9.33 -2.63
N PHE A 175 14.92 -10.05 -1.56
CA PHE A 175 14.45 -9.44 -0.33
C PHE A 175 15.59 -8.68 0.36
N ARG A 176 15.24 -7.54 0.96
CA ARG A 176 16.11 -6.75 1.84
C ARG A 176 15.49 -6.68 3.22
N TYR A 177 16.26 -7.00 4.25
CA TYR A 177 15.84 -6.82 5.63
C TYR A 177 16.10 -5.37 6.03
N GLY A 178 15.09 -4.69 6.56
CA GLY A 178 15.24 -3.28 6.90
C GLY A 178 14.13 -2.75 7.79
N ARG A 179 14.41 -1.59 8.39
CA ARG A 179 13.48 -0.83 9.21
C ARG A 179 12.44 -0.12 8.33
N HIS A 180 11.18 -0.23 8.69
CA HIS A 180 10.09 0.45 8.01
C HIS A 180 9.55 1.62 8.83
N GLY A 181 10.14 2.79 8.61
CA GLY A 181 9.79 4.03 9.31
C GLY A 181 11.01 4.76 9.86
N ALA A 182 10.79 5.98 10.34
CA ALA A 182 11.86 6.85 10.84
C ALA A 182 12.10 6.73 12.36
N THR A 183 11.17 6.14 13.11
CA THR A 183 11.19 6.08 14.59
C THR A 183 11.85 4.82 15.13
N ASP A 184 12.49 4.88 16.29
CA ASP A 184 13.32 3.77 16.82
C ASP A 184 12.54 2.49 17.11
N ASP A 185 11.24 2.62 17.32
CA ASP A 185 10.27 1.54 17.48
C ASP A 185 9.68 1.02 16.15
N ALA A 186 10.14 1.54 15.01
CA ALA A 186 9.68 1.11 13.71
C ALA A 186 9.99 -0.38 13.49
N PRO A 187 9.04 -1.15 12.93
CA PRO A 187 9.19 -2.57 12.72
C PRO A 187 10.30 -2.85 11.68
N TRP A 188 10.96 -4.00 11.87
CA TRP A 188 11.90 -4.56 10.90
C TRP A 188 11.27 -5.76 10.24
N PHE A 189 11.49 -5.91 8.93
CA PHE A 189 11.04 -7.08 8.18
C PHE A 189 11.76 -7.17 6.85
N TRP A 190 11.59 -8.30 6.17
CA TRP A 190 12.07 -8.51 4.82
C TRP A 190 11.12 -7.88 3.81
N THR A 191 11.68 -7.14 2.84
CA THR A 191 10.92 -6.53 1.74
C THR A 191 11.49 -6.88 0.38
N ALA A 192 10.62 -7.25 -0.55
CA ALA A 192 10.93 -7.29 -1.98
C ALA A 192 9.83 -6.53 -2.71
N ALA A 193 10.15 -5.94 -3.86
CA ALA A 193 9.18 -5.16 -4.61
C ALA A 193 9.32 -5.38 -6.10
N TRP A 194 8.21 -5.16 -6.81
CA TRP A 194 8.12 -5.33 -8.26
C TRP A 194 7.05 -4.42 -8.85
N ASP A 195 7.40 -3.74 -9.94
CA ASP A 195 6.45 -2.96 -10.73
C ASP A 195 5.73 -3.85 -11.73
N VAL A 196 4.40 -3.89 -11.67
CA VAL A 196 3.58 -4.62 -12.64
C VAL A 196 3.71 -3.96 -14.01
N PRO A 197 4.23 -4.64 -15.05
CA PRO A 197 4.29 -4.06 -16.39
C PRO A 197 2.92 -3.62 -16.91
N MET A 198 2.89 -2.53 -17.68
CA MET A 198 1.65 -1.99 -18.25
C MET A 198 0.90 -2.98 -19.17
N GLN A 199 1.58 -4.03 -19.63
CA GLN A 199 1.08 -5.08 -20.53
C GLN A 199 1.04 -6.46 -19.84
N PHE A 200 1.23 -6.51 -18.53
CA PHE A 200 1.22 -7.78 -17.81
C PHE A 200 -0.17 -8.44 -17.90
N PRO A 201 -0.27 -9.77 -18.07
CA PRO A 201 -1.56 -10.45 -18.13
C PRO A 201 -2.40 -10.20 -16.89
N LEU A 202 -3.71 -10.01 -17.09
CA LEU A 202 -4.66 -9.97 -15.99
C LEU A 202 -4.84 -11.34 -15.36
N GLY A 203 -5.29 -11.35 -14.10
CA GLY A 203 -5.62 -12.55 -13.35
C GLY A 203 -4.60 -12.82 -12.25
N VAL A 204 -4.44 -14.09 -11.90
CA VAL A 204 -3.65 -14.46 -10.72
C VAL A 204 -2.15 -14.35 -10.99
N LEU A 205 -1.44 -13.63 -10.11
CA LEU A 205 0.02 -13.63 -10.05
C LEU A 205 0.47 -14.64 -8.98
N ALA A 206 0.82 -15.84 -9.41
CA ALA A 206 1.44 -16.82 -8.51
C ALA A 206 2.88 -16.40 -8.22
N PHE A 207 3.31 -16.48 -6.96
CA PHE A 207 4.69 -16.23 -6.56
C PHE A 207 5.18 -17.30 -5.58
N THR A 208 6.50 -17.46 -5.52
CA THR A 208 7.19 -18.28 -4.53
C THR A 208 8.24 -17.43 -3.84
N ILE A 209 8.46 -17.64 -2.54
CA ILE A 209 9.58 -17.04 -1.81
C ILE A 209 10.47 -18.17 -1.32
N ASP A 210 11.74 -18.14 -1.70
CA ASP A 210 12.73 -19.10 -1.23
C ASP A 210 13.71 -18.40 -0.28
N VAL A 211 13.92 -19.00 0.89
CA VAL A 211 14.89 -18.53 1.89
C VAL A 211 15.87 -19.65 2.21
N SER A 212 17.17 -19.33 2.15
CA SER A 212 18.25 -20.17 2.67
C SER A 212 18.98 -19.41 3.77
N THR A 213 19.21 -20.07 4.89
CA THR A 213 19.98 -19.52 6.02
C THR A 213 21.46 -19.88 5.89
N LYS A 214 22.32 -19.13 6.59
CA LYS A 214 23.78 -19.37 6.59
C LYS A 214 24.18 -20.71 7.24
N ASN A 215 23.30 -21.29 8.05
CA ASN A 215 23.48 -22.63 8.62
C ASN A 215 22.88 -23.75 7.74
N GLY A 216 22.50 -23.45 6.49
CA GLY A 216 22.09 -24.42 5.50
C GLY A 216 20.61 -24.85 5.54
N LYS A 217 19.82 -24.34 6.50
CA LYS A 217 18.37 -24.58 6.53
C LYS A 217 17.69 -23.86 5.37
N LYS A 218 16.60 -24.45 4.87
CA LYS A 218 15.85 -23.90 3.74
C LYS A 218 14.35 -23.90 3.99
N GLY A 219 13.67 -22.92 3.42
CA GLY A 219 12.22 -22.91 3.36
C GLY A 219 11.71 -22.24 2.11
N SER A 220 10.53 -22.66 1.69
CA SER A 220 9.82 -22.07 0.56
C SER A 220 8.39 -21.74 0.98
N PHE A 221 7.99 -20.50 0.71
CA PHE A 221 6.61 -20.07 0.81
C PHE A 221 5.97 -20.11 -0.58
N LYS A 222 4.85 -20.81 -0.67
CA LYS A 222 3.94 -20.78 -1.82
C LYS A 222 2.58 -20.39 -1.30
N GLN A 223 1.96 -19.41 -1.94
CA GLN A 223 0.63 -18.97 -1.53
C GLN A 223 -0.36 -20.13 -1.67
N ILE A 224 -1.07 -20.45 -0.59
CA ILE A 224 -2.09 -21.49 -0.61
C ILE A 224 -3.27 -20.97 -1.45
N PRO A 225 -3.68 -21.68 -2.51
CA PRO A 225 -4.82 -21.27 -3.32
C PRO A 225 -6.11 -21.53 -2.53
N VAL A 226 -6.66 -20.51 -1.88
CA VAL A 226 -8.05 -20.53 -1.40
C VAL A 226 -8.89 -19.86 -2.46
N SER A 227 -9.43 -20.68 -3.37
CA SER A 227 -10.26 -20.24 -4.48
C SER A 227 -11.65 -20.85 -4.36
N ALA A 228 -12.65 -19.98 -4.30
CA ALA A 228 -14.07 -20.32 -4.42
C ALA A 228 -14.70 -19.28 -5.37
N PRO A 229 -14.42 -19.39 -6.69
CA PRO A 229 -14.79 -18.40 -7.68
C PRO A 229 -16.31 -18.22 -7.78
N GLU A 230 -17.10 -19.26 -7.49
CA GLU A 230 -18.55 -19.20 -7.42
C GLU A 230 -19.07 -18.27 -6.30
N ARG A 231 -18.20 -17.94 -5.34
CA ARG A 231 -18.45 -17.00 -4.25
C ARG A 231 -17.64 -15.71 -4.37
N GLY A 232 -16.91 -15.51 -5.48
CA GLY A 232 -16.01 -14.38 -5.66
C GLY A 232 -14.85 -14.37 -4.66
N ILE A 233 -14.50 -15.52 -4.08
CA ILE A 233 -13.39 -15.64 -3.13
C ILE A 233 -12.16 -16.06 -3.90
N GLU A 234 -11.16 -15.19 -3.94
CA GLU A 234 -9.82 -15.51 -4.39
C GLU A 234 -8.83 -14.89 -3.40
N SER A 235 -8.09 -15.74 -2.68
CA SER A 235 -7.08 -15.27 -1.73
C SER A 235 -5.75 -14.93 -2.41
N ARG A 236 -5.55 -15.37 -3.65
CA ARG A 236 -4.31 -15.13 -4.39
C ARG A 236 -4.18 -13.69 -4.84
N LEU A 237 -2.93 -13.28 -5.04
CA LEU A 237 -2.65 -11.98 -5.63
C LEU A 237 -3.22 -11.92 -7.05
N GLN A 238 -3.95 -10.85 -7.36
CA GLN A 238 -4.57 -10.60 -8.66
C GLN A 238 -4.04 -9.31 -9.30
N ILE A 239 -3.84 -9.37 -10.62
CA ILE A 239 -3.64 -8.23 -11.49
C ILE A 239 -4.96 -7.91 -12.20
N ILE A 240 -5.43 -6.69 -12.04
CA ILE A 240 -6.67 -6.17 -12.62
C ILE A 240 -6.39 -4.94 -13.50
N GLU A 241 -7.44 -4.42 -14.14
CA GLU A 241 -7.44 -3.14 -14.88
C GLU A 241 -7.30 -1.92 -13.95
#